data_AF-A0A923XX34-F1
#
_entry.id   AF-A0A923XX34-F1
#
_cell.length_a   1.000
_cell.length_b   1.000
_cell.length_c   1.000
_cell.angle_alpha   90.00
_cell.angle_beta   90.00
_cell.angle_gamma   90.00
#
_symmetry.space_group_name_H-M   'P 1'
#
loop_
_entity.id
_entity.type
_entity.pdbx_description
1 polymer ?
#
loop_
_entity_poly.entity_id
_entity_poly.type
_entity_poly.pdbx_seq_one_letter_code
_entity_poly.pdbx_strand_id
1 'polypeptide(L)'
;LAAEPTGLALAASNGTWHPTYALWPVTLAPALQAFLNSGAKTRIRDFAMAQNASIADFPHDLAFANANSPDDLAHLAPMVPR
;
A
#
# COMPACT_ATOMS: atom_id res chain seq x y z
N LEU A 1 -8.34 12.27 3.49
CA LEU A 1 -8.08 10.84 3.19
C LEU A 1 -9.14 9.89 3.75
N ALA A 2 -9.79 10.19 4.88
CA ALA A 2 -10.93 9.40 5.39
C ALA A 2 -12.32 9.79 4.84
N ALA A 3 -12.39 10.62 3.79
CA ALA A 3 -13.64 11.20 3.28
C ALA A 3 -14.15 10.56 1.98
N GLU A 4 -13.45 9.54 1.47
CA GLU A 4 -13.76 8.90 0.18
C GLU A 4 -14.67 7.69 0.39
N PRO A 5 -15.64 7.43 -0.52
CA PRO A 5 -16.81 6.58 -0.28
C PRO A 5 -16.50 5.12 0.07
N THR A 6 -15.33 4.60 -0.31
CA THR A 6 -14.92 3.23 0.03
C THR A 6 -14.10 3.15 1.31
N GLY A 7 -13.52 4.26 1.77
CA GLY A 7 -12.55 4.27 2.87
C GLY A 7 -11.22 3.55 2.55
N LEU A 8 -11.00 3.12 1.30
CA LEU A 8 -9.76 2.50 0.84
C LEU A 8 -8.78 3.58 0.36
N ALA A 9 -7.58 3.62 0.94
CA ALA A 9 -6.53 4.54 0.52
C ALA A 9 -5.15 3.87 0.52
N LEU A 10 -4.43 3.93 -0.60
CA LEU A 10 -3.04 3.49 -0.71
C LEU A 10 -2.09 4.65 -0.41
N ALA A 11 -1.04 4.41 0.36
CA ALA A 11 0.04 5.38 0.49
C ALA A 11 0.83 5.50 -0.82
N ALA A 12 1.31 6.70 -1.10
CA ALA A 12 2.31 6.98 -2.11
C ALA A 12 3.39 7.90 -1.53
N SER A 13 4.63 7.73 -1.97
CA SER A 13 5.70 8.70 -1.74
C SER A 13 6.58 8.77 -2.98
N ASN A 14 7.04 9.99 -3.31
CA ASN A 14 7.88 10.24 -4.49
C ASN A 14 7.32 9.61 -5.79
N GLY A 15 6.01 9.75 -6.01
CA GLY A 15 5.31 9.18 -7.18
C GLY A 15 5.17 7.64 -7.19
N THR A 16 5.71 6.94 -6.20
CA THR A 16 5.62 5.47 -6.08
C THR A 16 4.48 5.08 -5.14
N TRP A 17 3.61 4.17 -5.60
CA TRP A 17 2.55 3.62 -4.77
C TRP A 17 3.05 2.47 -3.89
N HIS A 18 2.63 2.48 -2.64
CA HIS A 18 2.97 1.53 -1.60
C HIS A 18 1.73 0.71 -1.22
N PRO A 19 1.32 -0.27 -2.04
CA PRO A 19 0.01 -0.92 -1.90
C PRO A 19 -0.14 -1.77 -0.63
N THR A 20 0.95 -2.16 0.03
CA THR A 20 0.92 -2.83 1.34
C THR A 20 0.77 -1.85 2.50
N TYR A 21 1.09 -0.57 2.29
CA TYR A 21 0.89 0.52 3.23
C TYR A 21 -0.42 1.23 2.86
N ALA A 22 -1.54 0.67 3.31
CA ALA A 22 -2.85 1.17 2.95
C ALA A 22 -3.85 1.05 4.09
N LEU A 23 -4.89 1.88 4.05
CA LEU A 23 -6.10 1.65 4.82
C LEU A 23 -7.00 0.68 4.03
N TRP A 24 -7.14 -0.54 4.53
CA TRP A 24 -7.98 -1.58 3.92
C TRP A 24 -9.27 -1.78 4.73
N PRO A 25 -10.44 -1.36 4.21
CA PRO A 25 -11.72 -1.67 4.84
C PRO A 25 -11.96 -3.19 4.90
N VAL A 26 -12.34 -3.69 6.08
CA VAL A 26 -12.68 -5.12 6.27
C VAL A 26 -13.87 -5.54 5.40
N THR A 27 -14.74 -4.60 5.03
CA THR A 27 -15.86 -4.81 4.12
C THR A 27 -15.42 -5.28 2.71
N LEU A 28 -14.15 -5.12 2.34
CA LEU A 28 -13.60 -5.61 1.07
C LEU A 28 -13.23 -7.10 1.09
N ALA A 29 -13.28 -7.78 2.23
CA ALA A 29 -12.88 -9.19 2.33
C ALA A 29 -13.60 -10.12 1.34
N PRO A 30 -14.93 -10.03 1.13
CA PRO A 30 -15.61 -10.86 0.13
C PRO A 30 -15.15 -10.58 -1.31
N ALA A 31 -14.92 -9.31 -1.64
CA ALA A 31 -14.43 -8.91 -2.96
C ALA A 31 -13.00 -9.41 -3.21
N LEU A 32 -12.14 -9.35 -2.18
CA LEU A 32 -10.78 -9.90 -2.23
C LEU A 32 -10.81 -11.41 -2.46
N GLN A 33 -11.66 -12.15 -1.74
CA GLN A 33 -11.81 -13.59 -1.92
C GLN A 33 -12.27 -13.94 -3.33
N ALA A 34 -13.25 -13.22 -3.89
CA ALA A 34 -13.69 -13.41 -5.26
C ALA A 34 -12.57 -13.13 -6.26
N PHE A 35 -11.79 -12.06 -6.07
CA PHE A 35 -10.65 -11.72 -6.92
C PHE A 35 -9.58 -12.82 -6.91
N LEU A 36 -9.20 -13.33 -5.74
CA LEU A 36 -8.22 -14.41 -5.61
C LEU A 36 -8.69 -15.71 -6.28
N ASN A 37 -9.98 -16.00 -6.26
CA ASN A 37 -10.58 -17.20 -6.88
C ASN A 37 -10.85 -17.04 -8.38
N SER A 38 -10.74 -15.85 -8.94
CA SER A 38 -11.08 -15.57 -10.35
C SER A 38 -10.08 -16.15 -11.37
N GLY A 39 -8.92 -16.60 -10.91
CA GLY A 39 -7.80 -16.99 -11.79
C GLY A 39 -7.07 -15.80 -12.42
N ALA A 40 -7.46 -14.56 -12.10
CA ALA A 40 -6.71 -13.38 -12.48
C ALA A 40 -5.33 -13.36 -11.83
N LYS A 41 -4.39 -12.63 -12.45
CA LYS A 41 -3.08 -12.38 -11.84
C LYS A 41 -3.27 -11.59 -10.55
N THR A 42 -2.87 -12.16 -9.41
CA THR A 42 -3.14 -11.62 -8.06
C THR A 42 -2.23 -10.43 -7.72
N ARG A 43 -2.42 -9.31 -8.42
CA ARG A 43 -1.71 -8.06 -8.18
C ARG A 43 -2.56 -7.16 -7.29
N ILE A 44 -2.03 -6.83 -6.12
CA ILE A 44 -2.73 -6.00 -5.14
C ILE A 44 -3.05 -4.57 -5.66
N ARG A 45 -2.21 -4.01 -6.54
CA ARG A 45 -2.48 -2.71 -7.18
C ARG A 45 -3.71 -2.77 -8.08
N ASP A 46 -3.83 -3.83 -8.87
CA ASP A 46 -4.95 -4.02 -9.79
C ASP A 46 -6.26 -4.20 -9.00
N PHE A 47 -6.22 -4.96 -7.91
CA PHE A 47 -7.34 -5.09 -6.97
C PHE A 47 -7.72 -3.74 -6.35
N ALA A 48 -6.76 -2.98 -5.83
CA ALA A 48 -7.01 -1.68 -5.21
C ALA A 48 -7.70 -0.70 -6.18
N MET A 49 -7.23 -0.66 -7.44
CA MET A 49 -7.84 0.17 -8.48
C MET A 49 -9.26 -0.27 -8.83
N ALA A 50 -9.51 -1.58 -8.92
CA ALA A 50 -10.86 -2.11 -9.12
C ALA A 50 -11.83 -1.76 -7.98
N GLN A 51 -11.31 -1.53 -6.77
CA GLN A 51 -12.07 -1.08 -5.59
C GLN A 51 -12.09 0.46 -5.44
N ASN A 52 -11.66 1.22 -6.44
CA ASN A 52 -11.59 2.70 -6.43
C ASN A 52 -10.77 3.24 -5.24
N ALA A 53 -9.58 2.67 -5.01
CA ALA A 53 -8.68 3.18 -3.98
C ALA A 53 -8.28 4.63 -4.24
N SER A 54 -8.34 5.46 -3.21
CA SER A 54 -7.74 6.79 -3.23
C SER A 54 -6.23 6.70 -3.00
N ILE A 55 -5.48 7.71 -3.44
CA ILE A 55 -4.05 7.81 -3.19
C ILE A 55 -3.78 8.85 -2.10
N ALA A 56 -3.09 8.42 -1.04
CA ALA A 56 -2.60 9.23 0.05
C ALA A 56 -1.14 9.57 -0.19
N ASP A 57 -0.85 10.80 -0.62
CA ASP A 57 0.53 11.23 -0.86
C ASP A 57 1.23 11.62 0.46
N PHE A 58 2.43 11.08 0.67
CA PHE A 58 3.30 11.38 1.79
C PHE A 58 4.58 12.04 1.26
N PRO A 59 4.93 13.25 1.74
CA PRO A 59 5.99 14.07 1.15
C PRO A 59 7.42 13.63 1.51
N HIS A 60 7.59 12.59 2.33
CA HIS A 60 8.91 12.12 2.76
C HIS A 60 9.31 10.88 1.97
N ASP A 61 10.38 10.98 1.18
CA ASP A 61 10.82 9.95 0.24
C ASP A 61 11.05 8.57 0.88
N LEU A 62 11.46 8.56 2.15
CA LEU A 62 11.78 7.34 2.89
C LEU A 62 10.69 6.91 3.88
N ALA A 63 9.51 7.54 3.84
CA ALA A 63 8.40 7.26 4.77
C ALA A 63 7.99 5.78 4.81
N PHE A 64 8.18 5.07 3.70
CA PHE A 64 7.80 3.67 3.53
C PHE A 64 8.96 2.79 3.04
N ALA A 65 10.20 3.21 3.27
CA ALA A 65 11.37 2.41 2.89
C ALA A 65 11.30 1.03 3.56
N ASN A 66 11.48 -0.03 2.77
CA ASN A 66 11.40 -1.41 3.23
C ASN A 66 12.77 -2.09 3.09
N ALA A 67 13.26 -2.68 4.16
CA ALA A 67 14.47 -3.49 4.12
C ALA A 67 14.12 -4.93 3.73
N ASN A 68 14.51 -5.36 2.54
CA ASN A 68 14.32 -6.74 2.08
C ASN A 68 15.62 -7.56 2.20
N SER A 69 16.76 -6.88 2.33
CA SER A 69 18.09 -7.46 2.48
C SER A 69 18.84 -6.85 3.68
N PRO A 70 19.91 -7.53 4.17
CA PRO A 70 20.76 -6.96 5.21
C PRO A 70 21.39 -5.61 4.83
N ASP A 71 21.77 -5.44 3.56
CA ASP A 71 22.32 -4.19 3.04
C ASP A 71 21.31 -3.05 3.12
N ASP A 72 20.04 -3.29 2.76
CA ASP A 72 18.96 -2.30 2.92
C ASP A 72 18.87 -1.82 4.38
N LEU A 73 18.99 -2.75 5.33
CA LEU A 73 18.93 -2.44 6.76
C LEU A 73 20.09 -1.54 7.19
N ALA A 74 21.30 -1.81 6.71
CA ALA A 74 22.47 -0.98 7.01
C ALA A 74 22.35 0.44 6.45
N HIS A 75 21.71 0.60 5.28
CA HIS A 75 21.41 1.90 4.68
C HIS A 75 20.30 2.67 5.41
N LEU A 76 19.36 1.97 6.07
CA LEU A 76 18.25 2.58 6.82
C LEU A 76 18.56 2.82 8.31
N ALA A 77 19.54 2.13 8.89
CA ALA A 77 19.97 2.27 10.28
C ALA A 77 20.30 3.72 10.76
N PRO A 78 20.83 4.63 9.93
CA PRO A 78 21.09 6.01 10.35
C PRO A 78 19.82 6.83 10.65
N MET A 79 18.64 6.30 10.33
CA MET A 79 17.37 7.04 10.31
C MET A 79 16.42 6.70 11.46
N VAL A 80 16.77 5.74 12.32
CA VAL A 80 16.00 5.43 13.52
C VAL A 80 16.55 6.30 14.66
N PRO A 81 15.81 7.32 15.15
CA PRO A 81 16.25 8.05 16.33
C PRO A 81 16.39 7.08 17.52
N ARG A 82 17.50 7.19 18.25
CA ARG A 82 17.73 6.42 19.50
C ARG A 82 16.71 6.76 20.57
#